data_AF-A0A8S9LV57-F1
#
_entry.id   AF-A0A8S9LV57-F1
#
_cell.length_a   1.000
_cell.length_b   1.000
_cell.length_c   1.000
_cell.angle_alpha   90.00
_cell.angle_beta   90.00
_cell.angle_gamma   90.00
#
_symmetry.space_group_name_H-M   'P 1'
#
loop_
_entity.id
_entity.type
_entity.pdbx_description
1 polymer ?
#
loop_
_entity_poly.entity_id
_entity_poly.type
_entity_poly.pdbx_seq_one_letter_code
_entity_poly.pdbx_strand_id
1 'polypeptide(L)'
;MSPGVRRLTVLGKFKPFGLIAEATDDGKPPDVDVPDSYEYFLFDPHLTGQQDDGDGNEANFSRQREHELFVRYNRIIWTSGSRVLKRFTLSSPIIKACWSHLGPGPEAFLCVLQIGCLTVYSTSVESLNNYQMDIVDLKGLGSQD
;
A
#
# COMPACT_ATOMS: atom_id res chain seq x y z
N MET A 1 -33.89 28.74 0.29
CA MET A 1 -33.18 27.44 0.41
C MET A 1 -33.32 26.95 1.84
N SER A 2 -33.81 25.73 2.07
CA SER A 2 -33.92 25.18 3.42
C SER A 2 -32.52 24.90 3.99
N PRO A 3 -32.21 25.30 5.23
CA PRO A 3 -30.96 24.92 5.89
C PRO A 3 -30.82 23.38 5.90
N GLY A 4 -29.64 22.86 5.53
CA GLY A 4 -29.31 21.44 5.67
C GLY A 4 -29.25 20.61 4.39
N VAL A 5 -29.58 21.15 3.21
CA VAL A 5 -29.41 20.41 1.95
C VAL A 5 -27.95 20.51 1.50
N ARG A 6 -27.15 19.47 1.79
CA ARG A 6 -25.79 19.31 1.27
C ARG A 6 -25.87 18.72 -0.14
N ARG A 7 -25.23 19.37 -1.11
CA ARG A 7 -25.14 18.89 -2.49
C ARG A 7 -23.74 18.34 -2.74
N LEU A 8 -23.65 17.05 -3.07
CA LEU A 8 -22.41 16.44 -3.56
C LEU A 8 -22.29 16.72 -5.05
N THR A 9 -21.17 17.33 -5.45
CA THR A 9 -20.82 17.52 -6.85
C THR A 9 -19.57 16.70 -7.14
N VAL A 10 -19.68 15.74 -8.06
CA VAL A 10 -18.53 14.97 -8.52
C VAL A 10 -17.70 15.87 -9.45
N LEU A 11 -16.49 16.23 -9.03
CA LEU A 11 -15.58 17.09 -9.81
C LEU A 11 -14.79 16.31 -10.87
N GLY A 12 -14.63 15.00 -10.68
CA GLY A 12 -13.89 14.15 -11.60
C GLY A 12 -13.79 12.72 -11.09
N LYS A 13 -13.27 11.84 -11.95
CA LYS A 13 -12.89 10.47 -11.56
C LYS A 13 -11.47 10.50 -11.01
N PHE A 14 -11.28 9.91 -9.85
CA PHE A 14 -9.94 9.68 -9.31
C PHE A 14 -9.22 8.60 -10.13
N LYS A 15 -7.92 8.79 -10.33
CA LYS A 15 -7.00 7.78 -10.88
C LYS A 15 -5.84 7.63 -9.91
N PRO A 16 -5.48 6.41 -9.49
CA PRO A 16 -4.38 6.22 -8.55
C PRO A 16 -3.06 6.63 -9.19
N PHE A 17 -2.17 7.21 -8.39
CA PHE A 17 -0.84 7.62 -8.84
C PHE A 17 0.02 6.42 -9.24
N GLY A 18 -0.24 5.25 -8.65
CA GLY A 18 0.39 3.98 -8.97
C GLY A 18 0.39 3.62 -10.45
N LEU A 19 -0.61 4.05 -11.24
CA LEU A 19 -0.60 3.84 -12.70
C LEU A 19 0.54 4.62 -13.39
N ILE A 20 0.79 5.84 -12.94
CA ILE A 20 1.88 6.68 -13.45
C ILE A 20 3.21 6.11 -12.97
N ALA A 21 3.29 5.77 -11.68
CA ALA A 21 4.49 5.22 -11.06
C ALA A 21 4.88 3.85 -11.64
N GLU A 22 3.93 3.02 -12.04
CA GLU A 22 4.20 1.75 -12.70
C GLU A 22 4.74 1.96 -14.12
N ALA A 23 4.16 2.89 -14.88
CA ALA A 23 4.58 3.17 -16.24
C ALA A 23 5.99 3.79 -16.34
N THR A 24 6.46 4.44 -15.28
CA THR A 24 7.81 5.03 -15.18
C THR A 24 8.86 4.08 -14.59
N ASP A 25 8.47 2.87 -14.16
CA ASP A 25 9.40 1.87 -13.62
C ASP A 25 10.26 1.27 -14.75
N ASP A 26 11.56 1.07 -14.49
CA ASP A 26 12.67 0.86 -15.45
C ASP A 26 12.45 -0.16 -16.59
N GLY A 27 11.64 0.22 -17.59
CA GLY A 27 11.74 -0.23 -18.98
C GLY A 27 11.51 -1.71 -19.26
N LYS A 28 11.22 -2.55 -18.27
CA LYS A 28 10.91 -3.96 -18.51
C LYS A 28 9.42 -4.09 -18.83
N PRO A 29 9.02 -4.31 -20.10
CA PRO A 29 7.66 -4.70 -20.38
C PRO A 29 7.37 -5.93 -19.52
N PRO A 30 6.17 -6.04 -18.96
CA PRO A 30 5.87 -7.21 -18.17
C PRO A 30 6.12 -8.46 -19.03
N ASP A 31 6.94 -9.38 -18.53
CA ASP A 31 7.27 -10.66 -19.20
C ASP A 31 6.01 -11.55 -19.41
N VAL A 32 4.84 -11.07 -19.01
CA VAL A 32 3.54 -11.76 -18.93
C VAL A 32 2.45 -10.77 -19.35
N ASP A 33 1.36 -11.25 -19.95
CA ASP A 33 0.12 -10.48 -20.12
C ASP A 33 -0.40 -10.04 -18.75
N VAL A 34 0.06 -8.89 -18.27
CA VAL A 34 -0.37 -8.33 -16.99
C VAL A 34 -1.84 -7.92 -17.11
N PRO A 35 -2.71 -8.40 -16.22
CA PRO A 35 -4.11 -8.02 -16.23
C PRO A 35 -4.28 -6.50 -16.18
N ASP A 36 -5.22 -5.98 -16.97
CA ASP A 36 -5.59 -4.55 -16.94
C ASP A 36 -6.13 -4.13 -15.56
N SER A 37 -6.69 -5.08 -14.81
CA SER A 37 -7.24 -4.86 -13.47
C SER A 37 -6.15 -4.52 -12.45
N TYR A 38 -6.46 -3.56 -11.58
CA TYR A 38 -5.63 -3.15 -10.45
C TYR A 38 -6.53 -2.86 -9.25
N GLU A 39 -5.94 -2.93 -8.08
CA GLU A 39 -6.54 -2.47 -6.83
C GLU A 39 -5.72 -1.31 -6.27
N TYR A 40 -6.38 -0.42 -5.52
CA TYR A 40 -5.68 0.62 -4.79
C TYR A 40 -6.43 0.97 -3.51
N PHE A 41 -5.68 1.38 -2.49
CA PHE A 41 -6.21 1.78 -1.20
C PHE A 41 -5.54 3.07 -0.76
N LEU A 42 -6.35 4.08 -0.41
CA LEU A 42 -5.87 5.30 0.22
C LEU A 42 -5.95 5.13 1.75
N PHE A 43 -4.91 5.57 2.45
CA PHE A 43 -4.83 5.44 3.90
C PHE A 43 -4.08 6.60 4.54
N ASP A 44 -4.36 6.82 5.82
CA ASP A 44 -3.71 7.84 6.62
C ASP A 44 -2.23 7.47 6.86
N PRO A 45 -1.26 8.38 6.59
CA PRO A 45 0.16 8.15 6.87
C PRO A 45 0.45 7.64 8.29
N HIS A 46 -0.34 8.09 9.28
CA HIS A 46 -0.22 7.66 10.68
C HIS A 46 -0.32 6.15 10.86
N LEU A 47 -1.02 5.45 9.96
CA LEU A 47 -1.16 4.00 10.01
C LEU A 47 0.20 3.30 9.89
N THR A 48 1.15 3.88 9.16
CA THR A 48 2.47 3.27 8.91
C THR A 48 3.59 3.83 9.78
N GLY A 49 3.30 4.83 10.62
CA GLY A 49 4.33 5.58 11.38
C GLY A 49 5.28 6.39 10.51
N GLN A 50 5.09 6.43 9.19
CA GLN A 50 5.94 7.14 8.24
C GLN A 50 5.49 8.61 8.18
N GLN A 51 6.31 9.49 8.76
CA GLN A 51 6.09 10.93 8.69
C GLN A 51 6.60 11.43 7.32
N ASP A 52 5.78 12.23 6.63
CA ASP A 52 6.20 12.90 5.41
C ASP A 52 7.28 13.93 5.80
N ASP A 53 8.56 13.61 5.60
CA ASP A 53 9.65 14.57 5.69
C ASP A 53 9.45 15.58 4.56
N GLY A 54 8.59 16.56 4.82
CA GLY A 54 8.24 17.60 3.88
C GLY A 54 9.43 18.52 3.67
N ASP A 55 10.04 18.43 2.49
CA ASP A 55 10.99 19.43 2.02
C ASP A 55 10.24 20.77 1.92
N GLY A 56 10.67 21.75 2.71
CA GLY A 56 9.86 22.88 3.19
C GLY A 56 9.52 23.97 2.17
N ASN A 57 9.16 23.64 0.93
CA ASN A 57 8.89 24.65 -0.09
C ASN A 57 7.81 24.32 -1.13
N GLU A 58 6.84 23.46 -0.83
CA GLU A 58 5.63 23.35 -1.66
C GLU A 58 4.44 24.04 -0.99
N ALA A 59 3.97 25.10 -1.64
CA ALA A 59 2.91 25.99 -1.20
C ALA A 59 1.72 25.25 -0.57
N ASN A 60 1.52 25.45 0.73
CA ASN A 60 0.25 25.42 1.46
C ASN A 60 -0.85 24.47 0.96
N PHE A 61 -0.55 23.18 0.83
CA PHE A 61 -1.54 22.13 1.04
C PHE A 61 -1.20 21.43 2.35
N SER A 62 -1.66 22.00 3.46
CA SER A 62 -1.59 21.47 4.82
C SER A 62 -2.39 20.17 5.04
N ARG A 63 -2.62 19.38 3.98
CA ARG A 63 -3.21 18.06 4.09
C ARG A 63 -2.06 17.07 4.10
N GLN A 64 -1.94 16.27 5.16
CA GLN A 64 -1.20 15.01 5.10
C GLN A 64 -1.51 14.36 3.75
N ARG A 65 -0.47 14.14 2.95
CA ARG A 65 -0.62 13.48 1.66
C ARG A 65 -1.14 12.08 1.96
N GLU A 66 -2.34 11.76 1.50
CA GLU A 66 -2.87 10.41 1.66
C GLU A 66 -1.85 9.43 1.05
N HIS A 67 -1.54 8.40 1.80
CA HIS A 67 -0.70 7.33 1.29
C HIS A 67 -1.57 6.42 0.43
N GLU A 68 -0.99 5.89 -0.64
CA GLU A 68 -1.66 4.97 -1.55
C GLU A 68 -0.88 3.66 -1.61
N LEU A 69 -1.60 2.54 -1.51
CA LEU A 69 -1.10 1.22 -1.83
C LEU A 69 -1.73 0.78 -3.14
N PHE A 70 -0.97 0.83 -4.23
CA PHE A 70 -1.39 0.35 -5.55
C PHE A 70 -0.92 -1.09 -5.76
N VAL A 71 -1.81 -1.96 -6.23
CA VAL A 71 -1.55 -3.38 -6.42
C VAL A 71 -1.98 -3.80 -7.83
N ARG A 72 -1.08 -4.43 -8.57
CA ARG A 72 -1.38 -5.03 -9.88
C ARG A 72 -0.56 -6.29 -10.07
N TYR A 73 -1.23 -7.39 -10.36
CA TYR A 73 -0.61 -8.70 -10.53
C TYR A 73 0.29 -9.09 -9.34
N ASN A 74 1.61 -9.07 -9.50
CA ASN A 74 2.60 -9.39 -8.48
C ASN A 74 3.36 -8.16 -7.95
N ARG A 75 2.89 -6.95 -8.29
CA ARG A 75 3.54 -5.68 -7.96
C ARG A 75 2.72 -4.89 -6.95
N ILE A 76 3.42 -4.29 -6.00
CA ILE A 76 2.88 -3.30 -5.08
C ILE A 76 3.70 -2.03 -5.20
N ILE A 77 3.04 -0.89 -5.35
CA ILE A 77 3.66 0.43 -5.32
C ILE A 77 3.02 1.18 -4.15
N TRP A 78 3.86 1.58 -3.18
CA TRP A 78 3.45 2.43 -2.08
C TRP A 78 3.91 3.86 -2.37
N THR A 79 2.96 4.80 -2.39
CA THR A 79 3.18 6.22 -2.69
C THR A 79 2.62 7.12 -1.60
N SER A 80 3.16 8.35 -1.53
CA SER A 80 2.65 9.48 -0.74
C SER A 80 2.43 10.66 -1.67
N GLY A 81 1.17 10.91 -2.03
CA GLY A 81 0.84 11.81 -3.15
C GLY A 81 1.54 11.37 -4.45
N SER A 82 2.40 12.24 -4.99
CA SER A 82 3.17 11.99 -6.22
C SER A 82 4.55 11.37 -6.00
N ARG A 83 4.89 10.98 -4.76
CA ARG A 83 6.19 10.40 -4.41
C ARG A 83 6.05 8.90 -4.26
N VAL A 84 6.92 8.11 -4.90
CA VAL A 84 7.02 6.67 -4.65
C VAL A 84 7.87 6.46 -3.40
N LEU A 85 7.30 5.85 -2.38
CA LEU A 85 7.99 5.51 -1.13
C LEU A 85 8.69 4.16 -1.24
N LYS A 86 8.00 3.15 -1.77
CA LYS A 86 8.55 1.79 -1.90
C LYS A 86 7.87 1.01 -3.03
N ARG A 87 8.63 0.09 -3.62
CA ARG A 87 8.16 -0.86 -4.64
C ARG A 87 8.42 -2.27 -4.16
N PHE A 88 7.47 -3.16 -4.39
CA PHE A 88 7.59 -4.58 -4.11
C PHE A 88 7.24 -5.35 -5.37
N THR A 89 8.07 -6.31 -5.74
CA THR A 89 7.78 -7.29 -6.79
C THR A 89 7.92 -8.67 -6.18
N LEU A 90 6.83 -9.45 -6.21
CA LEU A 90 6.82 -10.80 -5.68
C LEU A 90 6.84 -11.83 -6.82
N SER A 91 7.12 -13.10 -6.50
CA SER A 91 7.26 -14.16 -7.50
C SER A 91 5.92 -14.66 -8.09
N SER A 92 4.79 -14.40 -7.43
CA SER A 92 3.48 -14.89 -7.84
C SER A 92 2.39 -13.81 -7.68
N PRO A 93 1.20 -13.98 -8.31
CA PRO A 93 0.12 -13.00 -8.23
C PRO A 93 -0.36 -12.77 -6.80
N ILE A 94 -0.59 -11.51 -6.47
CA ILE A 94 -1.12 -11.08 -5.18
C ILE A 94 -2.63 -11.30 -5.17
N ILE A 95 -3.12 -12.00 -4.15
CA ILE A 95 -4.56 -12.18 -3.89
C ILE A 95 -5.09 -10.98 -3.10
N LYS A 96 -4.31 -10.50 -2.13
CA LYS A 96 -4.64 -9.34 -1.29
C LYS A 96 -3.38 -8.74 -0.69
N ALA A 97 -3.35 -7.42 -0.54
CA ALA A 97 -2.36 -6.73 0.28
C ALA A 97 -3.06 -5.77 1.24
N CYS A 98 -2.65 -5.74 2.50
CA CYS A 98 -3.15 -4.76 3.46
C CYS A 98 -2.12 -4.48 4.55
N TRP A 99 -2.25 -3.31 5.16
CA TRP A 99 -1.54 -3.01 6.39
C TRP A 99 -2.24 -3.64 7.59
N SER A 100 -1.48 -4.21 8.52
CA SER A 100 -2.00 -4.85 9.73
C SER A 100 -1.05 -4.66 10.90
N HIS A 101 -1.58 -4.61 12.12
CA HIS A 101 -0.78 -4.72 13.34
C HIS A 101 -0.71 -6.19 13.73
N LEU A 102 0.49 -6.74 13.85
CA LEU A 102 0.71 -8.13 14.25
C LEU A 102 1.26 -8.13 15.68
N GLY A 103 0.37 -8.43 16.64
CA GLY A 103 0.70 -8.43 18.07
C GLY A 103 0.42 -7.10 18.78
N PRO A 104 0.92 -6.92 20.01
CA PRO A 104 0.57 -5.79 20.88
C PRO A 104 1.32 -4.48 20.55
N GLY A 105 2.23 -4.50 19.59
CA GLY A 105 3.03 -3.33 19.21
C GLY A 105 2.29 -2.33 18.32
N PRO A 106 2.71 -1.05 18.30
CA PRO A 106 2.15 -0.03 17.42
C PRO A 106 2.67 -0.12 15.98
N GLU A 107 3.51 -1.11 15.68
CA GLU A 107 4.10 -1.28 14.35
C GLU A 107 3.07 -1.87 13.38
N ALA A 108 2.91 -1.20 12.25
CA ALA A 108 2.14 -1.73 11.13
C ALA A 108 3.05 -2.49 10.17
N PHE A 109 2.55 -3.63 9.70
CA PHE A 109 3.19 -4.50 8.75
C PHE A 109 2.38 -4.54 7.45
N LEU A 110 3.08 -4.58 6.31
CA LEU A 110 2.42 -4.88 5.04
C LEU A 110 2.31 -6.39 4.89
N CYS A 111 1.09 -6.90 4.99
CA CYS A 111 0.75 -8.29 4.79
C CYS A 111 0.32 -8.52 3.34
N VAL A 112 1.00 -9.41 2.62
CA VAL A 112 0.75 -9.73 1.22
C VAL A 112 0.41 -11.21 1.09
N LEU A 113 -0.84 -11.50 0.76
CA LEU A 113 -1.36 -12.84 0.56
C LEU A 113 -1.17 -13.27 -0.89
N GLN A 114 -0.54 -14.42 -1.09
CA GLN A 114 -0.38 -15.10 -2.37
C GLN A 114 -0.87 -16.55 -2.24
N ILE A 115 -0.90 -17.29 -3.36
CA ILE A 115 -1.21 -18.71 -3.31
C ILE A 115 -0.10 -19.43 -2.52
N GLY A 116 -0.46 -20.04 -1.39
CA GLY A 116 0.44 -20.86 -0.58
C GLY A 116 1.23 -20.12 0.50
N CYS A 117 1.35 -18.78 0.42
CA CYS A 117 2.13 -18.01 1.39
C CYS A 117 1.51 -16.66 1.77
N LEU A 118 1.86 -16.21 2.98
CA LEU A 118 1.64 -14.86 3.49
C LEU A 118 3.02 -14.22 3.72
N THR A 119 3.34 -13.16 2.97
CA THR A 119 4.56 -12.40 3.17
C THR A 119 4.28 -11.17 4.01
N VAL A 120 5.08 -10.95 5.05
CA VAL A 120 4.95 -9.82 5.98
C VAL A 120 6.19 -8.95 5.87
N TYR A 121 6.00 -7.66 5.55
CA TYR A 121 7.07 -6.66 5.52
C TYR A 121 6.92 -5.68 6.70
N SER A 122 8.01 -5.46 7.43
CA SER A 122 8.12 -4.35 8.39
C SER A 122 8.29 -3.01 7.67
N THR A 123 7.81 -1.94 8.31
CA THR A 123 8.03 -0.55 7.88
C THR A 123 9.39 -0.01 8.34
N SER A 124 10.11 -0.71 9.23
CA SER A 124 11.42 -0.24 9.72
C SER A 124 12.44 -0.14 8.59
N VAL A 125 13.14 0.98 8.55
CA VAL A 125 14.05 1.37 7.45
C VAL A 125 15.38 0.60 7.51
N GLU A 126 15.67 -0.10 8.62
CA GLU A 126 17.05 -0.51 8.92
C GLU A 126 17.38 -1.97 8.53
N SER A 127 16.40 -2.79 8.17
CA SER A 127 16.66 -4.08 7.54
C SER A 127 15.43 -4.60 6.80
N LEU A 128 15.62 -5.07 5.57
CA LEU A 128 14.63 -5.85 4.82
C LEU A 128 14.44 -7.23 5.48
N ASN A 129 13.93 -7.24 6.71
CA ASN A 129 13.45 -8.46 7.32
C ASN A 129 12.03 -8.67 6.80
N ASN A 130 11.89 -9.57 5.82
CA ASN A 130 10.59 -10.09 5.41
C ASN A 130 10.42 -11.47 6.05
N TYR A 131 9.24 -11.70 6.62
CA TYR A 131 8.86 -13.02 7.11
C TYR A 131 7.90 -13.60 6.08
N GLN A 132 8.30 -14.70 5.44
CA GLN A 132 7.41 -15.49 4.62
C GLN A 132 6.88 -16.62 5.48
N MET A 133 5.56 -16.64 5.67
CA MET A 133 4.87 -17.70 6.39
C MET A 133 4.10 -18.54 5.38
N ASP A 134 4.35 -19.84 5.37
CA ASP A 134 3.53 -20.75 4.59
C ASP A 134 2.15 -20.85 5.25
N ILE A 135 1.08 -20.90 4.46
CA ILE A 135 -0.30 -20.86 4.97
C ILE A 135 -0.63 -22.05 5.90
N VAL A 136 0.24 -23.06 5.95
CA VAL A 136 0.15 -24.20 6.87
C VAL A 136 0.41 -23.80 8.34
N ASP A 137 1.16 -22.71 8.57
CA ASP A 137 1.62 -22.28 9.91
C ASP A 137 0.64 -21.37 10.68
N LEU A 138 -0.50 -20.98 10.08
CA LEU A 138 -1.50 -20.13 10.76
C LEU A 138 -2.20 -20.80 11.96
N LYS A 139 -1.95 -22.10 12.21
CA LYS A 139 -2.45 -22.80 13.40
C LYS A 139 -1.64 -22.52 14.68
N GLY A 140 -0.48 -21.87 14.59
CA GLY A 140 0.41 -21.62 15.73
C GLY A 140 0.16 -20.32 16.52
N LEU A 141 -0.71 -19.42 16.04
CA LEU A 141 -0.96 -18.11 16.66
C LEU A 141 -2.23 -18.04 17.52
N GLY A 142 -2.88 -19.18 17.77
CA GLY A 142 -4.01 -19.29 18.69
C GLY A 142 -3.60 -19.95 20.01
N SER A 143 -3.82 -19.23 21.10
CA SER A 143 -3.63 -19.60 22.51
C SER A 143 -2.24 -19.39 23.12
N GLN A 144 -2.08 -18.23 23.75
CA GLN A 144 -1.71 -18.20 25.17
C GLN A 144 -2.74 -17.34 25.89
N ASP A 145 -3.47 -17.98 26.81
CA ASP A 145 -4.34 -17.35 27.81
C ASP A 145 -3.52 -16.49 28.79
#